data_AF-A0A518AS04-F1
#
_entry.id   AF-A0A518AS04-F1
#
_cell.length_a   1.000
_cell.length_b   1.000
_cell.length_c   1.000
_cell.angle_alpha   90.00
_cell.angle_beta   90.00
_cell.angle_gamma   90.00
#
_symmetry.space_group_name_H-M   'P 1'
#
loop_
_entity.id
_entity.type
_entity.pdbx_description
1 polymer ?
#
loop_
_entity_poly.entity_id
_entity_poly.type
_entity_poly.pdbx_seq_one_letter_code
_entity_poly.pdbx_strand_id
1 'polypeptide(L)'
;MRYEQSSYSTGGQWFSHVIVEGGTIGIIANDLKHIVRLWCSPPYSGKWKGRYLPGMTVGEVVQASQKQLAIHGVLVLDGVLGIGFTIPEQYNGRWYDDIDSVEQLPMDMRLDELNVLEDEWWS
;
A
#
# COMPACT_ATOMS: atom_id res chain seq x y z
N MET A 1 10.67 11.03 17.82
CA MET A 1 10.08 9.93 17.04
C MET A 1 9.39 8.99 18.00
N ARG A 2 8.05 8.89 17.94
CA ARG A 2 7.26 7.95 18.75
C ARG A 2 6.95 6.72 17.91
N TYR A 3 7.06 5.54 18.51
CA TYR A 3 6.69 4.30 17.85
C TYR A 3 6.05 3.32 18.83
N GLU A 4 5.24 2.42 18.27
CA GLU A 4 4.62 1.30 18.92
C GLU A 4 5.12 0.02 18.24
N GLN A 5 5.35 -1.03 19.02
CA GLN A 5 5.82 -2.30 18.50
C GLN A 5 4.96 -3.43 19.06
N SER A 6 4.60 -4.35 18.17
CA SER A 6 3.91 -5.59 18.52
C SER A 6 4.50 -6.76 17.72
N SER A 7 4.15 -7.98 18.10
CA SER A 7 4.52 -9.18 17.36
C SER A 7 3.30 -10.10 17.25
N TYR A 8 3.22 -10.81 16.15
CA TYR A 8 2.17 -11.81 15.91
C TYR A 8 2.73 -13.00 15.12
N SER A 9 2.01 -14.11 15.12
CA SER A 9 2.35 -15.28 14.34
C SER A 9 1.22 -15.65 13.38
N THR A 10 1.55 -15.96 12.14
CA THR A 10 0.62 -16.53 11.16
C THR A 10 1.35 -17.57 10.31
N GLY A 11 0.68 -18.66 9.93
CA GLY A 11 1.31 -19.74 9.15
C GLY A 11 2.54 -20.39 9.81
N GLY A 12 2.71 -20.26 11.13
CA GLY A 12 3.89 -20.75 11.85
C GLY A 12 5.09 -19.80 11.82
N GLN A 13 5.01 -18.66 11.12
CA GLN A 13 6.05 -17.65 11.08
C GLN A 13 5.73 -16.48 12.02
N TRP A 14 6.77 -15.90 12.62
CA TRP A 14 6.66 -14.72 13.48
C TRP A 14 6.94 -13.44 12.72
N PHE A 15 6.16 -12.42 13.01
CA PHE A 15 6.30 -11.08 12.44
C PHE A 15 6.39 -10.05 13.56
N SER A 16 7.27 -9.07 13.37
CA SER A 16 7.28 -7.84 14.15
C SER A 16 6.58 -6.74 13.37
N HIS A 17 5.71 -6.01 14.04
CA HIS A 17 4.96 -4.89 13.50
C HIS A 17 5.33 -3.62 14.26
N VAL A 18 5.81 -2.61 13.53
CA VAL A 18 6.20 -1.31 14.06
C VAL A 18 5.34 -0.23 13.43
N ILE A 19 4.70 0.57 14.27
CA ILE A 19 3.94 1.76 13.88
C ILE A 19 4.70 2.99 14.36
N VAL A 20 4.96 3.94 13.47
CA VAL A 20 5.69 5.17 13.75
C VAL A 20 4.76 6.37 13.59
N GLU A 21 4.86 7.33 14.51
CA GLU A 21 4.08 8.57 14.52
C GLU A 21 2.56 8.31 14.33
N GLY A 22 2.00 7.38 15.10
CA GLY A 22 0.56 7.13 15.15
C GLY A 22 -0.05 6.55 13.87
N GLY A 23 0.73 5.84 13.06
CA GLY A 23 0.25 5.20 11.83
C GLY A 23 0.74 5.85 10.54
N THR A 24 1.50 6.94 10.67
CA THR A 24 2.10 7.65 9.52
C THR A 24 3.01 6.72 8.71
N ILE A 25 3.76 5.85 9.38
CA ILE A 25 4.57 4.80 8.75
C ILE A 25 4.31 3.49 9.51
N GLY A 26 4.11 2.42 8.77
CA GLY A 26 4.07 1.07 9.31
C GLY A 26 5.09 0.16 8.65
N ILE A 27 5.64 -0.77 9.44
CA ILE A 27 6.65 -1.72 9.00
C ILE A 27 6.29 -3.09 9.55
N ILE A 28 6.28 -4.09 8.68
CA ILE A 28 6.22 -5.50 9.07
C ILE A 28 7.53 -6.15 8.62
N ALA A 29 8.19 -6.80 9.57
CA ALA A 29 9.37 -7.60 9.32
C ALA A 29 9.16 -9.03 9.82
N ASN A 30 9.70 -10.00 9.10
CA ASN A 30 9.66 -11.40 9.50
C ASN A 30 10.69 -11.71 10.61
N ASP A 31 10.74 -12.96 11.02
CA ASP A 31 11.65 -13.50 12.04
C ASP A 31 13.14 -13.36 11.66
N LEU A 32 13.45 -13.40 10.37
CA LEU A 32 14.79 -13.11 9.81
C LEU A 32 15.12 -11.61 9.73
N LYS A 33 14.23 -10.73 10.19
CA LYS A 33 14.37 -9.26 10.13
C LYS A 33 14.34 -8.68 8.72
N HIS A 34 13.84 -9.43 7.74
CA HIS A 34 13.52 -8.87 6.43
C HIS A 34 12.22 -8.09 6.50
N ILE A 35 12.20 -6.89 5.93
CA ILE A 35 10.99 -6.08 5.81
C ILE A 35 10.16 -6.67 4.67
N VAL A 36 8.99 -7.22 5.01
CA VAL A 36 8.07 -7.85 4.05
C VAL A 36 6.97 -6.90 3.61
N ARG A 37 6.70 -5.86 4.41
CA ARG A 37 5.79 -4.77 4.07
C ARG A 37 6.20 -3.47 4.75
N LEU A 38 6.09 -2.38 4.01
CA LEU A 38 6.20 -1.01 4.50
C LEU A 38 5.03 -0.21 3.94
N TRP A 39 4.41 0.64 4.74
CA TRP A 39 3.42 1.58 4.22
C TRP A 39 3.56 2.95 4.84
N CYS A 40 3.03 3.94 4.15
CA CYS A 40 2.93 5.30 4.64
C CYS A 40 1.55 5.88 4.35
N SER A 41 1.08 6.73 5.26
CA SER A 41 -0.22 7.40 5.20
C SER A 41 -0.10 8.87 5.60
N PRO A 42 -1.07 9.75 5.28
CA PRO A 42 -1.08 11.12 5.78
C PRO A 42 -0.91 11.13 7.31
N PRO A 43 -0.07 12.02 7.88
CA PRO A 43 0.53 13.21 7.28
C PRO A 43 1.91 13.01 6.61
N TYR A 44 2.30 11.78 6.25
CA TYR A 44 3.58 11.53 5.56
C TYR A 44 3.68 12.35 4.26
N SER A 45 4.75 13.13 4.13
CA SER A 45 4.95 14.04 2.99
C SER A 45 6.03 13.57 2.01
N GLY A 46 6.62 12.40 2.23
CA GLY A 46 7.59 11.83 1.32
C GLY A 46 6.93 11.37 0.01
N LYS A 47 7.70 11.39 -1.09
CA LYS A 47 7.20 11.05 -2.42
C LYS A 47 8.01 9.92 -3.04
N TRP A 48 7.35 8.88 -3.52
CA TRP A 48 8.01 7.87 -4.36
C TRP A 48 8.20 8.42 -5.79
N LYS A 49 9.42 8.28 -6.32
CA LYS A 49 9.85 8.88 -7.61
C LYS A 49 9.55 10.38 -7.74
N GLY A 50 9.44 11.11 -6.62
CA GLY A 50 9.05 12.52 -6.60
C GLY A 50 7.61 12.81 -7.01
N ARG A 51 6.79 11.78 -7.28
CA ARG A 51 5.45 11.90 -7.87
C ARG A 51 4.34 11.44 -6.93
N TYR A 52 4.46 10.25 -6.36
CA TYR A 52 3.38 9.60 -5.65
C TYR A 52 3.50 9.83 -4.15
N LEU A 53 2.44 10.33 -3.53
CA LEU A 53 2.34 10.54 -2.09
C LEU A 53 1.04 9.94 -1.55
N PRO A 54 1.00 9.54 -0.26
CA PRO A 54 -0.24 9.19 0.39
C PRO A 54 -1.28 10.32 0.36
N GLY A 55 -2.53 9.96 0.10
CA GLY A 55 -3.67 10.87 0.09
C GLY A 55 -3.99 11.52 -1.25
N MET A 56 -3.32 11.09 -2.33
CA MET A 56 -3.73 11.43 -3.70
C MET A 56 -5.10 10.83 -4.01
N THR A 57 -5.85 11.49 -4.86
CA THR A 57 -7.05 10.92 -5.48
C THR A 57 -6.66 9.96 -6.62
N VAL A 58 -7.55 9.05 -7.00
CA VAL A 58 -7.38 8.20 -8.19
C VAL A 58 -7.07 9.04 -9.42
N GLY A 59 -7.77 10.15 -9.61
CA GLY A 59 -7.54 11.03 -10.75
C GLY A 59 -6.16 11.67 -10.77
N GLU A 60 -5.65 12.10 -9.62
CA GLU A 60 -4.27 12.60 -9.51
C GLU A 60 -3.25 11.49 -9.80
N VAL A 61 -3.51 10.26 -9.33
CA VAL A 61 -2.64 9.11 -9.60
C VAL A 61 -2.62 8.76 -11.08
N VAL A 62 -3.79 8.68 -11.73
CA VAL A 62 -3.92 8.41 -13.17
C VAL A 62 -3.19 9.47 -14.00
N GLN A 63 -3.30 10.74 -13.63
CA GLN A 63 -2.57 11.83 -14.32
C GLN A 63 -1.05 11.75 -14.12
N ALA A 64 -0.59 11.24 -12.98
CA ALA A 64 0.83 11.18 -12.63
C ALA A 64 1.56 9.91 -13.11
N SER A 65 0.82 8.88 -13.52
CA SER A 65 1.34 7.54 -13.86
C SER A 65 1.20 7.22 -15.35
N GLN A 66 2.11 6.38 -15.84
CA GLN A 66 2.10 5.91 -17.24
C GLN A 66 1.24 4.67 -17.43
N LYS A 67 1.14 3.84 -16.39
CA LYS A 67 0.38 2.59 -16.38
C LYS A 67 -0.14 2.33 -14.98
N GLN A 68 -1.35 1.82 -14.87
CA GLN A 68 -1.93 1.36 -13.62
C GLN A 68 -2.39 -0.10 -13.80
N LEU A 69 -2.36 -0.87 -12.72
CA LEU A 69 -2.92 -2.21 -12.66
C LEU A 69 -3.60 -2.36 -11.31
N ALA A 70 -4.89 -2.69 -11.30
CA ALA A 70 -5.58 -3.06 -10.08
C ALA A 70 -5.45 -4.58 -9.91
N ILE A 71 -4.92 -5.01 -8.78
CA ILE A 71 -4.74 -6.43 -8.46
C ILE A 71 -4.69 -6.61 -6.94
N HIS A 72 -5.39 -7.60 -6.42
CA HIS A 72 -5.41 -7.95 -4.99
C HIS A 72 -5.67 -6.75 -4.07
N GLY A 73 -6.59 -5.86 -4.49
CA GLY A 73 -6.93 -4.67 -3.70
C GLY A 73 -5.86 -3.59 -3.67
N VAL A 74 -4.88 -3.65 -4.57
CA VAL A 74 -3.80 -2.66 -4.69
C VAL A 74 -3.77 -2.09 -6.10
N LEU A 75 -3.62 -0.77 -6.20
CA LEU A 75 -3.36 -0.07 -7.45
C LEU A 75 -1.86 0.07 -7.67
N VAL A 76 -1.30 -0.83 -8.48
CA VAL A 76 0.11 -0.88 -8.89
C VAL A 76 0.40 0.24 -9.88
N LEU A 77 1.57 0.87 -9.74
CA LEU A 77 1.96 2.08 -10.47
C LEU A 77 3.13 1.85 -11.42
N ASP A 78 3.03 2.40 -12.63
CA ASP A 78 4.08 2.38 -13.66
C ASP A 78 4.60 0.96 -13.99
N GLY A 79 3.78 -0.08 -13.76
CA GLY A 79 4.15 -1.48 -13.96
C GLY A 79 5.22 -2.01 -13.00
N VAL A 80 5.49 -1.30 -11.89
CA VAL A 80 6.44 -1.74 -10.86
C VAL A 80 5.70 -2.57 -9.82
N LEU A 81 5.85 -3.90 -9.88
CA LEU A 81 5.36 -4.79 -8.82
C LEU A 81 6.08 -4.48 -7.50
N GLY A 82 5.42 -4.78 -6.38
CA GLY A 82 5.97 -4.46 -5.05
C GLY A 82 5.67 -3.04 -4.57
N ILE A 83 5.02 -2.17 -5.35
CA ILE A 83 4.59 -0.84 -4.91
C ILE A 83 3.23 -0.44 -5.47
N GLY A 84 2.36 0.08 -4.60
CA GLY A 84 1.05 0.55 -5.02
C GLY A 84 0.22 1.13 -3.89
N PHE A 85 -0.92 1.70 -4.25
CA PHE A 85 -1.87 2.24 -3.28
C PHE A 85 -2.89 1.18 -2.86
N THR A 86 -3.16 1.05 -1.57
CA THR A 86 -4.28 0.22 -1.11
C THR A 86 -5.59 0.82 -1.58
N ILE A 87 -6.42 0.01 -2.22
CA ILE A 87 -7.80 0.35 -2.58
C ILE A 87 -8.64 0.22 -1.29
N PRO A 88 -9.35 1.28 -0.85
CA PRO A 88 -10.14 1.22 0.37
C PRO A 88 -11.18 0.10 0.36
N GLU A 89 -11.46 -0.47 1.53
CA GLU A 89 -12.32 -1.66 1.69
C GLU A 89 -13.72 -1.51 1.07
N GLN A 90 -14.30 -0.33 1.16
CA GLN A 90 -15.59 -0.04 0.54
C GLN A 90 -15.62 -0.17 -1.00
N TYR A 91 -14.45 -0.27 -1.65
CA TYR A 91 -14.30 -0.38 -3.10
C TYR A 91 -13.56 -1.65 -3.55
N ASN A 92 -12.91 -2.40 -2.66
CA ASN A 92 -12.11 -3.56 -3.03
C ASN A 92 -12.91 -4.86 -3.16
N GLY A 93 -14.23 -4.82 -2.99
CA GLY A 93 -15.09 -5.99 -3.19
C GLY A 93 -14.98 -7.04 -2.08
N ARG A 94 -15.58 -8.21 -2.27
CA ARG A 94 -15.63 -9.25 -1.21
C ARG A 94 -14.32 -10.05 -1.10
N TRP A 95 -13.54 -10.13 -2.18
CA TRP A 95 -12.30 -10.91 -2.24
C TRP A 95 -11.12 -10.17 -2.87
N TYR A 96 -11.14 -8.83 -2.90
CA TYR A 96 -10.08 -8.02 -3.51
C TYR A 96 -9.93 -8.24 -5.04
N ASP A 97 -10.96 -8.80 -5.69
CA ASP A 97 -11.00 -9.26 -7.09
C ASP A 97 -12.09 -8.59 -7.94
N ASP A 98 -12.98 -7.80 -7.34
CA ASP A 98 -14.07 -7.13 -8.08
C ASP A 98 -13.57 -5.92 -8.91
N ILE A 99 -12.32 -5.51 -8.72
CA ILE A 99 -11.66 -4.39 -9.43
C ILE A 99 -10.47 -4.91 -10.23
N ASP A 100 -10.65 -4.96 -11.55
CA ASP A 100 -9.63 -5.37 -12.53
C ASP A 100 -8.96 -4.17 -13.20
N SER A 101 -9.56 -2.99 -13.11
CA SER A 101 -9.07 -1.78 -13.79
C SER A 101 -9.28 -0.51 -12.96
N VAL A 102 -8.41 0.49 -13.18
CA VAL A 102 -8.48 1.77 -12.48
C VAL A 102 -9.74 2.56 -12.85
N GLU A 103 -10.30 2.32 -14.04
CA GLU A 103 -11.52 2.96 -14.54
C GLU A 103 -12.78 2.56 -13.76
N GLN A 104 -12.74 1.47 -13.00
CA GLN A 104 -13.83 1.06 -12.11
C GLN A 104 -13.86 1.86 -10.80
N LEU A 105 -12.80 2.62 -10.50
CA LEU A 105 -12.68 3.40 -9.26
C LEU A 105 -13.18 4.84 -9.46
N PRO A 106 -13.84 5.44 -8.46
CA PRO A 106 -14.21 6.85 -8.51
C PRO A 106 -12.95 7.74 -8.59
N MET A 107 -12.93 8.69 -9.52
CA MET A 107 -11.76 9.55 -9.75
C MET A 107 -11.41 10.45 -8.56
N ASP A 108 -12.39 10.76 -7.72
CA ASP A 108 -12.25 11.55 -6.48
C ASP A 108 -11.95 10.68 -5.24
N MET A 109 -11.94 9.35 -5.39
CA MET A 109 -11.58 8.43 -4.30
C MET A 109 -10.14 8.68 -3.85
N ARG A 110 -9.94 8.84 -2.53
CA ARG A 110 -8.61 9.00 -1.94
C ARG A 110 -7.90 7.67 -1.76
N LEU A 111 -6.61 7.70 -2.03
CA LEU A 111 -5.66 6.62 -1.85
C LEU A 111 -4.68 7.01 -0.74
N ASP A 112 -5.09 6.78 0.51
CA ASP A 112 -4.36 7.26 1.68
C ASP A 112 -3.19 6.35 2.10
N GLU A 113 -3.06 5.15 1.55
CA GLU A 113 -1.99 4.22 1.96
C GLU A 113 -1.14 3.81 0.77
N LEU A 114 0.12 4.27 0.74
CA LEU A 114 1.12 3.84 -0.24
C LEU A 114 1.96 2.72 0.37
N ASN A 115 1.96 1.56 -0.28
CA ASN A 115 2.59 0.33 0.19
C ASN A 115 3.81 -0.04 -0.64
N VAL A 116 4.79 -0.61 0.04
CA VAL A 116 5.86 -1.42 -0.53
C VAL A 116 5.70 -2.83 0.05
N LEU A 117 5.57 -3.83 -0.81
CA LEU A 117 5.28 -5.23 -0.47
C LEU A 117 6.35 -6.12 -1.10
N GLU A 118 6.72 -7.20 -0.41
CA GLU A 118 7.58 -8.24 -0.98
C GLU A 118 6.91 -8.93 -2.19
N ASP A 119 7.73 -9.31 -3.17
CA ASP A 119 7.31 -9.76 -4.51
C ASP A 119 6.37 -10.98 -4.49
N GLU A 120 6.43 -11.82 -3.45
CA GLU A 120 5.61 -13.06 -3.34
C GLU A 120 4.10 -12.79 -3.28
N TRP A 121 3.67 -11.55 -3.00
CA TRP A 121 2.25 -11.16 -3.03
C TRP A 121 1.71 -10.84 -4.43
N TRP A 122 2.58 -10.83 -5.44
CA TRP A 122 2.27 -10.32 -6.78
C TRP A 122 2.43 -11.36 -7.90
N SER A 123 2.85 -12.58 -7.55
CA SER A 123 3.16 -13.68 -8.47
C SER A 123 2.14 -14.81 -8.44
#